data_AF-A0AAW2MD06-F1
#
_entry.id   AF-A0AAW2MD06-F1
#
_cell.length_a   1.000
_cell.length_b   1.000
_cell.length_c   1.000
_cell.angle_alpha   90.00
_cell.angle_beta   90.00
_cell.angle_gamma   90.00
#
_symmetry.space_group_name_H-M   'P 1'
#
loop_
_entity.id
_entity.type
_entity.pdbx_description
1 polymer ?
#
loop_
_entity_poly.entity_id
_entity_poly.type
_entity_poly.pdbx_seq_one_letter_code
_entity_poly.pdbx_strand_id
1 'polypeptide(L)'
;MISPVAKPLKNLRKKNAPFNWNDKCAQSFEKLKKRLTSTTILALLSGDGGYVVYTDASRQGLGCILMQHGKVIAYASRQLRPHEMNYPTYDFELAAIVHALKI
;
A
#
# COMPACT_ATOMS: atom_id res chain seq x y z
N MET A 1 -3.59 -5.19 -1.41
CA MET A 1 -2.27 -4.82 -0.84
C MET A 1 -1.15 -4.86 -1.89
N ILE A 2 -0.55 -3.70 -2.20
CA ILE A 2 0.60 -3.54 -3.12
C ILE A 2 1.93 -3.68 -2.35
N SER A 3 1.94 -3.31 -1.06
CA SER A 3 3.10 -3.33 -0.16
C SER A 3 3.86 -4.68 -0.04
N PRO A 4 3.22 -5.86 0.06
CA PRO A 4 3.94 -7.14 0.12
C PRO A 4 4.65 -7.49 -1.20
N VAL A 5 4.03 -7.14 -2.33
CA VAL A 5 4.58 -7.39 -3.68
C VAL A 5 5.79 -6.49 -3.95
N ALA A 6 5.81 -5.27 -3.40
CA ALA A 6 6.93 -4.35 -3.59
C ALA A 6 8.15 -4.61 -2.69
N LYS A 7 8.06 -5.54 -1.72
CA LYS A 7 9.14 -5.83 -0.75
C LYS A 7 10.49 -6.21 -1.39
N PRO A 8 10.56 -7.15 -2.36
CA PRO A 8 11.83 -7.49 -3.00
C PRO A 8 12.43 -6.31 -3.77
N LEU A 9 11.61 -5.47 -4.41
CA LEU A 9 12.07 -4.27 -5.13
C LEU A 9 12.65 -3.21 -4.17
N LYS A 10 12.05 -3.02 -2.99
CA LYS A 10 12.60 -2.10 -1.96
C LYS A 10 13.92 -2.59 -1.39
N ASN A 11 14.15 -3.90 -1.30
CA ASN A 11 15.42 -4.47 -0.84
C ASN A 11 16.57 -4.16 -1.80
N LEU A 12 16.31 -4.07 -3.12
CA LEU A 12 17.30 -3.66 -4.12
C LEU A 12 17.75 -2.20 -3.95
N ARG A 13 16.95 -1.36 -3.28
CA ARG A 13 17.21 0.08 -3.09
C ARG A 13 17.83 0.41 -1.73
N LYS A 14 18.23 -0.60 -0.94
CA LYS A 14 18.89 -0.41 0.36
C LYS A 14 20.33 0.03 0.16
N LYS A 15 20.76 1.04 0.94
CA LYS A 15 22.15 1.51 0.96
C LYS A 15 23.07 0.35 1.39
N ASN A 16 24.18 0.15 0.69
CA ASN A 16 25.18 -0.91 0.92
C ASN A 16 24.75 -2.36 0.58
N ALA A 17 23.67 -2.58 -0.18
CA ALA A 17 23.34 -3.90 -0.71
C ALA A 17 23.72 -4.01 -2.20
N PRO A 18 24.33 -5.11 -2.66
CA PRO A 18 24.56 -5.32 -4.09
C PRO A 18 23.21 -5.40 -4.81
N PHE A 19 23.10 -4.68 -5.92
CA PHE A 19 21.91 -4.73 -6.78
C PHE A 19 21.85 -6.09 -7.47
N ASN A 20 21.16 -7.05 -6.87
CA ASN A 20 21.01 -8.40 -7.40
C ASN A 20 19.56 -8.65 -7.84
N TRP A 21 19.30 -8.42 -9.13
CA TRP A 21 17.99 -8.67 -9.73
C TRP A 21 17.75 -10.18 -9.87
N ASN A 22 17.00 -10.77 -8.94
CA ASN A 22 16.65 -12.19 -8.97
C ASN A 22 15.24 -12.44 -9.54
N ASP A 23 14.91 -13.70 -9.83
CA ASP A 23 13.60 -14.09 -10.36
C ASP A 23 12.44 -13.66 -9.45
N LYS A 24 12.65 -13.60 -8.13
CA LYS A 24 11.65 -13.10 -7.17
C LYS A 24 11.37 -11.61 -7.37
N CYS A 25 12.38 -10.80 -7.73
CA CYS A 25 12.23 -9.39 -8.07
C CYS A 25 11.49 -9.23 -9.41
N ALA A 26 11.86 -10.02 -10.43
CA ALA A 26 11.20 -10.00 -11.74
C ALA A 26 9.71 -10.35 -11.63
N GLN A 27 9.37 -11.46 -10.97
CA GLN A 27 7.98 -11.88 -10.74
C GLN A 27 7.19 -10.84 -9.95
N SER A 28 7.82 -10.22 -8.95
CA SER A 28 7.18 -9.18 -8.16
C SER A 28 6.92 -7.92 -8.98
N PHE A 29 7.84 -7.53 -9.86
CA PHE A 29 7.68 -6.41 -10.75
C PHE A 29 6.54 -6.65 -11.76
N GLU A 30 6.49 -7.82 -12.40
CA GLU A 30 5.39 -8.17 -13.30
C GLU A 30 4.03 -8.23 -12.59
N LYS A 31 4.00 -8.81 -11.38
CA LYS A 31 2.78 -8.84 -10.57
C LYS A 31 2.35 -7.43 -10.15
N LEU A 32 3.30 -6.51 -9.92
CA LEU A 32 3.02 -5.11 -9.62
C LEU A 32 2.44 -4.40 -10.85
N LYS A 33 3.06 -4.55 -12.03
CA LYS A 33 2.54 -4.01 -13.30
C LYS A 33 1.12 -4.47 -13.52
N LYS A 34 0.88 -5.79 -13.47
CA LYS A 34 -0.44 -6.37 -13.70
C LYS A 34 -1.48 -5.85 -12.71
N ARG A 35 -1.13 -5.69 -11.43
CA ARG A 35 -2.04 -5.12 -10.42
C ARG A 35 -2.31 -3.63 -10.66
N LEU A 36 -1.31 -2.86 -11.11
CA LEU A 36 -1.47 -1.45 -11.41
C LEU A 36 -2.28 -1.22 -12.69
N THR A 37 -2.08 -2.05 -13.71
CA THR A 37 -2.80 -1.95 -14.99
C THR A 37 -4.19 -2.57 -14.95
N SER A 38 -4.45 -3.55 -14.07
CA SER A 38 -5.80 -4.12 -13.88
C SER A 38 -6.66 -3.35 -12.90
N THR A 39 -6.08 -2.46 -12.10
CA THR A 39 -6.84 -1.68 -11.11
C THR A 39 -7.58 -0.59 -11.86
N THR A 40 -8.90 -0.64 -11.77
CA THR A 40 -9.84 0.30 -12.40
C THR A 40 -9.37 1.73 -12.16
N ILE A 41 -9.21 2.43 -13.28
CA ILE A 41 -8.84 3.83 -13.46
C ILE A 41 -9.19 4.66 -12.21
N LEU A 42 -8.14 5.19 -11.55
CA LEU A 42 -8.28 6.15 -10.47
C LEU A 42 -9.18 7.28 -10.97
N ALA A 43 -10.39 7.39 -10.44
CA ALA A 43 -11.28 8.47 -10.83
C ALA A 43 -10.73 9.79 -10.27
N LEU A 44 -10.90 10.88 -11.02
CA LEU A 44 -10.53 12.22 -10.55
C LEU A 44 -11.33 12.56 -9.29
N LEU A 45 -10.66 13.16 -8.31
CA LEU A 45 -11.31 13.75 -7.14
C LEU A 45 -12.34 14.76 -7.62
N SER A 46 -13.59 14.56 -7.24
CA SER A 46 -14.60 15.60 -7.38
C SER A 46 -14.52 16.50 -6.14
N GLY A 47 -14.72 17.81 -6.32
CA GLY A 47 -14.78 18.77 -5.21
C GLY A 47 -16.10 18.72 -4.43
N ASP A 48 -17.07 17.93 -4.90
CA ASP A 48 -18.38 17.75 -4.30
C ASP A 48 -18.55 16.34 -3.69
N GLY A 49 -19.35 16.24 -2.64
CA GLY A 49 -19.64 14.97 -1.96
C GLY A 49 -18.61 14.56 -0.91
N GLY A 50 -19.04 13.66 -0.02
CA GLY A 50 -18.18 13.11 1.03
C GLY A 50 -17.20 12.06 0.50
N TYR A 51 -16.10 11.89 1.23
CA TYR A 51 -15.13 10.83 0.98
C TYR A 51 -15.38 9.64 1.93
N VAL A 52 -15.20 8.43 1.43
CA VAL A 52 -15.22 7.21 2.25
C VAL A 52 -13.83 6.58 2.19
N VAL A 53 -13.23 6.38 3.35
CA VAL A 53 -11.93 5.73 3.48
C VAL A 53 -12.13 4.34 4.06
N TYR A 54 -11.67 3.33 3.32
CA TYR A 54 -11.58 1.96 3.82
C TYR A 54 -10.14 1.68 4.23
N THR A 55 -9.94 1.23 5.46
CA THR A 55 -8.62 0.86 6.00
C THR A 55 -8.56 -0.63 6.27
N ASP A 56 -7.39 -1.21 6.06
CA ASP A 56 -7.08 -2.61 6.38
C ASP A 56 -5.68 -2.68 6.97
N ALA A 57 -5.53 -3.42 8.06
CA ALA A 57 -4.26 -3.56 8.76
C ALA A 57 -3.88 -5.03 8.88
N SER A 58 -2.61 -5.33 8.59
CA SER A 58 -2.06 -6.67 8.74
C SER A 58 -0.68 -6.61 9.37
N ARG A 59 -0.22 -7.75 9.91
CA ARG A 59 1.17 -7.90 10.40
C ARG A 59 2.26 -7.66 9.35
N GLN A 60 1.90 -7.46 8.09
CA GLN A 60 2.85 -7.20 7.00
C GLN A 60 2.81 -5.74 6.52
N GLY A 61 1.73 -5.03 6.79
CA GLY A 61 1.53 -3.68 6.27
C GLY A 61 0.12 -3.13 6.51
N LEU A 62 0.03 -1.83 6.34
CA LEU A 62 -1.19 -1.04 6.40
C LEU A 62 -1.64 -0.75 4.97
N GLY A 63 -2.94 -0.80 4.72
CA GLY A 63 -3.57 -0.44 3.47
C GLY A 63 -4.75 0.49 3.70
N CYS A 64 -5.00 1.37 2.74
CA CYS A 64 -6.25 2.11 2.68
C CYS A 64 -6.65 2.41 1.23
N ILE A 65 -7.95 2.63 1.06
CA ILE A 65 -8.61 2.93 -0.20
C ILE A 65 -9.47 4.16 0.03
N LEU A 66 -9.25 5.21 -0.76
CA LEU A 66 -10.11 6.38 -0.84
C LEU A 66 -11.17 6.14 -1.91
N MET A 67 -12.44 6.24 -1.54
CA MET A 67 -13.58 6.10 -2.44
C MET A 67 -14.46 7.34 -2.41
N GLN A 68 -15.00 7.69 -3.57
CA GLN A 68 -15.94 8.78 -3.73
C GLN A 68 -16.97 8.37 -4.80
N HIS A 69 -18.25 8.59 -4.54
CA HIS A 69 -19.34 8.24 -5.47
C HIS A 69 -19.28 6.78 -5.99
N GLY A 70 -18.90 5.84 -5.13
CA GLY A 70 -18.76 4.42 -5.50
C GLY A 70 -17.55 4.09 -6.39
N LYS A 71 -16.69 5.07 -6.69
CA LYS A 71 -15.45 4.91 -7.46
C LYS A 71 -14.23 4.98 -6.56
N VAL A 72 -13.20 4.23 -6.92
CA VAL A 72 -11.91 4.31 -6.21
C VAL A 72 -11.11 5.48 -6.75
N ILE A 73 -10.70 6.36 -5.85
CA ILE A 73 -9.93 7.56 -6.16
C ILE A 73 -8.45 7.31 -5.95
N ALA A 74 -8.08 6.69 -4.82
CA ALA A 74 -6.69 6.44 -4.48
C ALA A 74 -6.52 5.15 -3.69
N TYR A 75 -5.39 4.49 -3.92
CA TYR A 75 -4.90 3.41 -3.08
C TYR A 75 -3.62 3.87 -2.41
N ALA A 76 -3.52 3.64 -1.11
CA ALA A 76 -2.26 3.77 -0.41
C ALA A 76 -1.98 2.54 0.41
N SER A 77 -0.72 2.15 0.45
CA SER A 77 -0.29 1.08 1.33
C SER A 77 1.16 1.28 1.74
N ARG A 78 1.45 0.89 2.97
CA ARG A 78 2.75 1.05 3.63
C ARG A 78 3.11 -0.23 4.34
N GLN A 79 4.40 -0.58 4.32
CA GLN A 79 4.93 -1.67 5.15
C GLN A 79 5.06 -1.18 6.60
N LEU A 80 4.81 -2.08 7.55
CA LEU A 80 5.06 -1.78 8.95
C LEU A 80 6.54 -1.48 9.17
N ARG A 81 6.83 -0.50 10.02
CA ARG A 81 8.17 -0.21 10.53
C ARG A 81 8.51 -1.26 11.60
N PRO A 82 9.80 -1.52 11.88
CA PRO A 82 10.20 -2.51 12.88
C PRO A 82 9.56 -2.32 14.26
N HIS A 83 9.39 -1.06 14.71
CA HIS A 83 8.72 -0.76 15.99
C HIS A 83 7.21 -1.00 15.94
N GLU A 84 6.57 -0.79 14.79
CA GLU A 84 5.13 -1.01 14.62
C GLU A 84 4.80 -2.50 14.61
N MET A 85 5.74 -3.39 14.29
CA MET A 85 5.47 -4.84 14.28
C MET A 85 5.10 -5.41 15.66
N ASN A 86 5.46 -4.71 16.74
CA ASN A 86 5.15 -5.11 18.10
C ASN A 86 3.81 -4.56 18.60
N TYR A 87 3.09 -3.80 17.77
CA TYR A 87 1.81 -3.23 18.15
C TYR A 87 0.74 -4.32 18.32
N PRO A 88 -0.17 -4.15 19.29
CA PRO A 88 -1.38 -4.96 19.38
C PRO A 88 -2.34 -4.65 18.23
N THR A 89 -3.31 -5.54 17.98
CA THR A 89 -4.22 -5.45 16.83
C THR A 89 -5.00 -4.14 16.74
N TYR A 90 -5.44 -3.60 17.88
CA TYR A 90 -6.17 -2.33 17.91
C TYR A 90 -5.31 -1.14 17.45
N ASP A 91 -4.01 -1.15 17.77
CA ASP A 91 -3.06 -0.12 17.35
C ASP A 91 -2.72 -0.24 15.86
N PHE A 92 -2.83 -1.44 15.27
CA PHE A 92 -2.70 -1.61 13.84
C PHE A 92 -3.84 -0.93 13.06
N GLU A 93 -5.08 -1.09 13.53
CA GLU A 93 -6.24 -0.41 12.95
C GLU A 93 -6.10 1.11 13.05
N LEU A 94 -5.70 1.62 14.23
CA LEU A 94 -5.45 3.04 14.43
C LEU A 94 -4.33 3.56 13.51
N ALA A 95 -3.23 2.80 13.38
CA ALA A 95 -2.14 3.16 12.50
C ALA A 95 -2.56 3.18 11.02
N ALA A 96 -3.48 2.31 10.60
CA ALA A 96 -4.04 2.32 9.25
C ALA A 96 -4.88 3.58 9.00
N ILE A 97 -5.73 3.97 9.96
CA ILE A 97 -6.54 5.20 9.88
C ILE A 97 -5.62 6.45 9.82
N VAL A 98 -4.65 6.54 10.73
CA VAL A 98 -3.67 7.65 10.73
C VAL A 98 -2.87 7.69 9.43
N HIS A 99 -2.54 6.54 8.85
CA HIS A 99 -1.88 6.49 7.55
C HIS A 99 -2.79 6.99 6.44
N ALA A 100 -4.08 6.67 6.48
CA ALA A 100 -5.05 7.07 5.48
C ALA A 100 -5.33 8.58 5.51
N LEU A 101 -5.40 9.18 6.70
CA LEU A 101 -5.62 10.62 6.87
C LEU A 101 -4.39 11.49 6.54
N LYS A 102 -3.21 10.89 6.42
CA LYS A 102 -1.96 11.60 6.06
C LYS A 102 -1.70 11.69 4.55
N ILE A 103 -2.55 11.06 3.74
CA ILE A 103 -2.50 11.12 2.28
C ILE A 103 -3.15 12.42 1.82
#